data_AF-A0A4Q8CYR0-F1
#
_entry.id   AF-A0A4Q8CYR0-F1
#
_cell.length_a   1.000
_cell.length_b   1.000
_cell.length_c   1.000
_cell.angle_alpha   90.00
_cell.angle_beta   90.00
_cell.angle_gamma   90.00
#
_symmetry.space_group_name_H-M   'P 1'
#
loop_
_entity.id
_entity.type
_entity.pdbx_description
1 polymer ?
#
loop_
_entity_poly.entity_id
_entity_poly.type
_entity_poly.pdbx_seq_one_letter_code
_entity_poly.pdbx_strand_id
1 'polypeptide(L)'
;MRGNERGVALIGVLAVVGIVALITLSALERGMLQTRTVTAALDRARALEAAEFALRRAADHATDWSRSSVDPVPPPHRDAWQPVIRARGRPVSGAPHNALLDRAPEVLVERLRPIGSNDCSDGDCGYRLTALADNRDDGADVVLQARIIDGSAVRIWRVLR
;
A
#
# COMPACT_ATOMS: atom_id res chain seq x y z
N MET A 1 -31.31 60.37 -20.47
CA MET A 1 -30.31 59.46 -21.08
C MET A 1 -29.38 58.77 -20.07
N ARG A 2 -29.08 59.34 -18.88
CA ARG A 2 -28.17 58.76 -17.86
C ARG A 2 -28.60 57.45 -17.15
N GLY A 3 -29.84 56.98 -17.32
CA GLY A 3 -30.36 55.78 -16.64
C GLY A 3 -29.96 54.45 -17.32
N ASN A 4 -29.87 54.44 -18.66
CA ASN A 4 -29.56 53.23 -19.43
C ASN A 4 -28.08 52.85 -19.33
N GLU A 5 -27.16 53.81 -19.24
CA GLU A 5 -25.72 53.55 -19.11
C GLU A 5 -25.35 52.88 -17.79
N ARG A 6 -26.05 53.22 -16.69
CA ARG A 6 -25.85 52.58 -15.37
C ARG A 6 -26.33 51.13 -15.34
N GLY A 7 -27.42 50.81 -16.04
CA GLY A 7 -27.94 49.44 -16.15
C GLY A 7 -27.00 48.53 -16.94
N VAL A 8 -26.46 49.03 -18.06
CA VAL A 8 -25.49 48.27 -18.88
C VAL A 8 -24.17 48.07 -18.14
N ALA A 9 -23.69 49.08 -17.42
CA ALA A 9 -22.48 48.95 -16.60
C ALA A 9 -22.62 47.90 -15.47
N LEU A 10 -23.80 47.84 -14.82
CA LEU A 10 -24.07 46.87 -13.76
C LEU A 10 -24.05 45.42 -14.27
N ILE A 11 -24.66 45.18 -15.45
CA ILE A 11 -24.68 43.87 -16.09
C ILE A 11 -23.26 43.43 -16.48
N GLY A 12 -22.45 44.35 -17.00
CA GLY A 12 -21.04 44.09 -17.32
C GLY A 12 -20.23 43.66 -16.10
N VAL A 13 -20.38 44.36 -14.96
CA VAL A 13 -19.70 44.01 -13.71
C VAL A 13 -20.18 42.66 -13.17
N LEU A 14 -21.49 42.38 -13.19
CA LEU A 14 -22.04 41.10 -12.77
C LEU A 14 -21.52 39.93 -13.62
N ALA A 15 -21.40 40.12 -14.94
CA ALA A 15 -20.83 39.11 -15.83
C ALA A 15 -19.35 38.84 -15.53
N VAL A 16 -18.55 39.89 -15.31
CA VAL A 16 -17.13 39.76 -14.96
C VAL A 16 -16.96 39.05 -13.62
N VAL A 17 -17.74 39.42 -12.60
CA VAL A 17 -17.71 38.76 -11.28
C VAL A 17 -18.09 37.28 -11.40
N GLY A 18 -19.11 36.96 -12.20
CA GLY A 18 -19.51 35.57 -12.47
C GLY A 18 -18.41 34.75 -13.13
N ILE A 19 -17.73 35.30 -14.13
CA ILE A 19 -16.61 34.63 -14.83
C ILE A 19 -15.44 34.40 -13.87
N VAL A 20 -15.05 35.41 -13.08
CA VAL A 20 -13.98 35.28 -12.09
C VAL A 20 -14.33 34.23 -11.04
N ALA A 21 -15.57 34.21 -10.53
CA ALA A 21 -16.02 33.20 -9.57
C ALA A 21 -15.89 31.77 -10.12
N LEU A 22 -16.31 31.53 -11.37
CA LEU A 22 -16.20 30.22 -12.02
C LEU A 22 -14.75 29.76 -12.23
N ILE A 23 -13.87 30.68 -12.64
CA ILE A 23 -12.43 30.39 -12.79
C ILE A 23 -11.81 30.04 -11.44
N THR A 24 -12.15 30.79 -10.40
CA THR A 24 -11.64 30.57 -9.04
C THR A 24 -12.12 29.24 -8.47
N LEU A 25 -13.39 28.89 -8.68
CA LEU A 25 -13.96 27.59 -8.27
C LEU A 25 -13.24 26.43 -8.99
N SER A 26 -13.05 26.55 -10.30
CA SER A 26 -12.36 25.54 -11.11
C SER A 26 -10.90 25.34 -10.70
N ALA A 27 -10.21 26.43 -10.33
CA ALA A 27 -8.84 26.39 -9.83
C ALA A 27 -8.75 25.72 -8.45
N LEU A 28 -9.72 25.97 -7.57
CA LEU A 28 -9.83 25.32 -6.27
C LEU A 28 -10.11 23.81 -6.41
N GLU A 29 -11.03 23.42 -7.29
CA GLU A 29 -11.32 22.01 -7.57
C GLU A 29 -10.09 21.27 -8.11
N ARG A 30 -9.37 21.87 -9.07
CA ARG A 30 -8.12 21.31 -9.60
C ARG A 30 -7.03 21.24 -8.54
N GLY A 31 -6.90 22.26 -7.69
CA GLY A 31 -5.94 22.28 -6.59
C GLY A 31 -6.22 21.19 -5.56
N MET A 32 -7.48 20.97 -5.19
CA MET A 32 -7.89 19.89 -4.27
C MET A 32 -7.67 18.50 -4.88
N LEU A 33 -7.88 18.33 -6.18
CA LEU A 33 -7.61 17.06 -6.86
C LEU A 33 -6.10 16.76 -6.94
N GLN A 34 -5.27 17.77 -7.22
CA GLN A 34 -3.82 17.61 -7.25
C GLN A 34 -3.25 17.24 -5.88
N THR A 35 -3.70 17.88 -4.80
CA THR A 35 -3.23 17.55 -3.44
C THR A 35 -3.64 16.14 -3.02
N ARG A 36 -4.84 15.67 -3.40
CA ARG A 36 -5.27 14.29 -3.14
C ARG A 36 -4.43 13.25 -3.88
N THR A 37 -4.04 13.52 -5.12
CA THR A 37 -3.21 12.56 -5.88
C THR A 37 -1.78 12.46 -5.35
N VAL A 38 -1.19 13.57 -4.91
CA VAL A 38 0.18 13.60 -4.38
C VAL A 38 0.25 12.94 -3.01
N THR A 39 -0.75 13.17 -2.15
CA THR A 39 -0.82 12.54 -0.82
C THR A 39 -0.99 11.03 -0.94
N ALA A 40 -1.93 10.56 -1.77
CA ALA A 40 -2.13 9.12 -2.00
C ALA A 40 -0.88 8.40 -2.55
N ALA A 41 -0.12 9.05 -3.45
CA ALA A 41 1.12 8.48 -3.97
C ALA A 41 2.21 8.36 -2.91
N LEU A 42 2.37 9.40 -2.06
CA LEU A 42 3.32 9.39 -0.94
C LEU A 42 2.95 8.33 0.11
N ASP A 43 1.66 8.18 0.41
CA ASP A 43 1.18 7.21 1.38
C ASP A 43 1.41 5.77 0.91
N ARG A 44 1.19 5.51 -0.38
CA ARG A 44 1.51 4.21 -0.99
C ARG A 44 3.01 3.91 -0.98
N ALA A 45 3.85 4.92 -1.24
CA ALA A 45 5.31 4.76 -1.19
C ALA A 45 5.79 4.39 0.23
N ARG A 46 5.25 5.05 1.26
CA ARG A 46 5.56 4.75 2.67
C ARG A 46 5.11 3.33 3.07
N ALA A 47 3.91 2.92 2.68
CA ALA A 47 3.42 1.58 2.93
C ALA A 47 4.30 0.51 2.25
N LEU A 48 4.77 0.79 1.03
CA LEU A 48 5.70 -0.10 0.32
C LEU A 48 7.05 -0.19 1.04
N GLU A 49 7.65 0.91 1.46
CA GLU A 49 8.89 0.91 2.25
C GLU A 49 8.75 0.11 3.56
N ALA A 50 7.62 0.27 4.26
CA ALA A 50 7.34 -0.44 5.49
C ALA A 50 7.17 -1.95 5.26
N ALA A 51 6.46 -2.34 4.19
CA ALA A 51 6.31 -3.73 3.79
C ALA A 51 7.65 -4.35 3.36
N GLU A 52 8.49 -3.61 2.62
CA GLU A 52 9.84 -4.06 2.27
C GLU A 52 10.72 -4.26 3.50
N PHE A 53 10.68 -3.32 4.45
CA PHE A 53 11.40 -3.45 5.71
C PHE A 53 10.97 -4.71 6.46
N ALA A 54 9.66 -4.95 6.57
CA ALA A 54 9.12 -6.14 7.21
C ALA A 54 9.58 -7.43 6.50
N LEU A 55 9.61 -7.44 5.16
CA LEU A 55 10.10 -8.59 4.39
C LEU A 55 11.59 -8.83 4.58
N ARG A 56 12.43 -7.78 4.60
CA ARG A 56 13.88 -7.94 4.85
C ARG A 56 14.12 -8.52 6.24
N ARG A 57 13.46 -7.98 7.25
CA ARG A 57 13.58 -8.46 8.62
C ARG A 57 13.05 -9.89 8.78
N ALA A 58 11.98 -10.22 8.06
CA ALA A 58 11.45 -11.59 8.04
C ALA A 58 12.35 -12.56 7.29
N ALA A 59 13.12 -12.11 6.29
CA ALA A 59 14.13 -12.92 5.63
C ALA A 59 15.28 -13.27 6.59
N ASP A 60 15.73 -12.30 7.38
CA ASP A 60 16.80 -12.49 8.38
C ASP A 60 16.37 -13.46 9.51
N HIS A 61 15.07 -13.53 9.80
CA HIS A 61 14.48 -14.39 10.84
C HIS A 61 13.58 -15.50 10.27
N ALA A 62 13.76 -15.88 9.00
CA ALA A 62 12.81 -16.75 8.29
C ALA A 62 12.60 -18.09 8.99
N THR A 63 13.67 -18.70 9.49
CA THR A 63 13.64 -19.98 10.21
C THR A 63 12.80 -19.89 11.49
N ASP A 64 13.03 -18.86 12.30
CA ASP A 64 12.40 -18.68 13.61
C ASP A 64 10.94 -18.24 13.51
N TRP A 65 10.60 -17.49 12.47
CA TRP A 65 9.25 -16.95 12.28
C TRP A 65 8.39 -17.82 11.39
N SER A 66 8.98 -18.87 10.79
CA SER A 66 8.27 -19.77 9.89
C SER A 66 7.09 -20.47 10.57
N ARG A 67 5.99 -20.54 9.82
CA ARG A 67 4.78 -21.29 10.17
C ARG A 67 4.47 -22.29 9.06
N SER A 68 3.56 -23.22 9.35
CA SER A 68 2.96 -24.08 8.33
C SER A 68 2.31 -23.23 7.22
N SER A 69 2.47 -23.67 5.96
CA SER A 69 1.79 -23.03 4.83
C SER A 69 0.28 -22.94 5.07
N VAL A 70 -0.32 -21.83 4.66
CA VAL A 70 -1.77 -21.67 4.58
C VAL A 70 -2.30 -22.61 3.50
N ASP A 71 -3.37 -23.34 3.83
CA ASP A 71 -4.07 -24.27 2.94
C ASP A 71 -5.60 -24.09 3.13
N PRO A 72 -6.38 -23.85 2.06
CA PRO A 72 -5.93 -23.60 0.68
C PRO A 72 -5.11 -22.30 0.58
N VAL A 73 -4.13 -22.29 -0.34
CA VAL A 73 -3.34 -21.09 -0.63
C VAL A 73 -4.27 -20.01 -1.20
N PRO A 74 -4.38 -18.82 -0.58
CA PRO A 74 -5.22 -17.74 -1.09
C PRO A 74 -4.76 -17.28 -2.48
N PRO A 75 -5.69 -16.84 -3.35
CA PRO A 75 -5.32 -16.30 -4.65
C PRO A 75 -4.40 -15.07 -4.48
N PRO A 76 -3.58 -14.73 -5.48
CA PRO A 76 -2.55 -13.68 -5.39
C PRO A 76 -3.14 -12.26 -5.49
N HIS A 77 -4.16 -11.98 -4.67
CA HIS A 77 -4.85 -10.71 -4.55
C HIS A 77 -4.68 -10.15 -3.15
N ARG A 78 -4.56 -8.83 -3.06
CA ARG A 78 -4.41 -8.13 -1.77
C ARG A 78 -5.53 -8.50 -0.80
N ASP A 79 -6.78 -8.41 -1.25
CA ASP A 79 -7.98 -8.61 -0.43
C ASP A 79 -8.10 -10.04 0.13
N ALA A 80 -7.54 -11.03 -0.58
CA ALA A 80 -7.52 -12.42 -0.13
C ALA A 80 -6.45 -12.67 0.94
N TRP A 81 -5.31 -11.97 0.84
CA TRP A 81 -4.18 -12.15 1.76
C TRP A 81 -4.26 -11.28 3.01
N GLN A 82 -4.84 -10.09 2.92
CA GLN A 82 -4.98 -9.15 4.03
C GLN A 82 -5.61 -9.78 5.30
N PRO A 83 -6.77 -10.46 5.25
CA PRO A 83 -7.35 -11.07 6.46
C PRO A 83 -6.48 -12.22 7.00
N VAL A 84 -5.78 -12.95 6.12
CA VAL A 84 -4.90 -14.05 6.52
C VAL A 84 -3.68 -13.52 7.28
N ILE A 85 -3.08 -12.43 6.79
CA ILE A 85 -1.95 -11.77 7.45
C ILE A 85 -2.42 -11.13 8.76
N ARG A 86 -3.56 -10.47 8.80
CA ARG A 86 -4.10 -9.91 10.05
C ARG A 86 -4.39 -10.96 11.12
N ALA A 87 -4.78 -12.17 10.72
CA ALA A 87 -5.07 -13.25 11.66
C ALA A 87 -3.83 -14.03 12.12
N ARG A 88 -2.81 -14.18 11.25
CA ARG A 88 -1.68 -15.11 11.48
C ARG A 88 -0.30 -14.45 11.42
N GLY A 89 -0.24 -13.22 10.95
CA GLY A 89 0.98 -12.43 10.79
C GLY A 89 1.57 -12.02 12.12
N ARG A 90 2.85 -11.68 12.07
CA ARG A 90 3.62 -11.16 13.19
C ARG A 90 3.87 -9.66 12.96
N PRO A 91 3.54 -8.78 13.91
CA PRO A 91 3.88 -7.37 13.80
C PRO A 91 5.40 -7.18 13.89
N VAL A 92 5.93 -6.33 13.02
CA VAL A 92 7.36 -6.01 12.92
C VAL A 92 7.57 -4.59 13.40
N SER A 93 8.29 -4.43 14.52
CA SER A 93 8.63 -3.13 15.07
C SER A 93 9.88 -2.54 14.42
N GLY A 94 10.01 -1.21 14.51
CA GLY A 94 11.18 -0.47 14.02
C GLY A 94 11.16 -0.12 12.53
N ALA A 95 10.00 -0.25 11.86
CA ALA A 95 9.85 0.22 10.49
C ALA A 95 10.09 1.74 10.42
N PRO A 96 10.84 2.24 9.42
CA PRO A 96 10.96 3.67 9.19
C PRO A 96 9.56 4.26 8.94
N HIS A 97 9.32 5.48 9.43
CA HIS A 97 8.03 6.19 9.29
C HIS A 97 6.82 5.55 9.99
N ASN A 98 7.02 4.66 10.98
CA ASN A 98 5.95 3.98 11.72
C ASN A 98 4.91 4.91 12.35
N ALA A 99 5.27 6.17 12.67
CA ALA A 99 4.34 7.14 13.25
C ALA A 99 3.23 7.61 12.30
N LEU A 100 3.39 7.39 11.00
CA LEU A 100 2.39 7.69 9.97
C LEU A 100 1.61 6.46 9.51
N LEU A 101 2.03 5.26 9.93
CA LEU A 101 1.28 4.04 9.71
C LEU A 101 0.27 3.86 10.85
N ASP A 102 -0.89 3.32 10.54
CA ASP A 102 -1.93 3.06 11.53
C ASP A 102 -1.55 1.88 12.44
N ARG A 103 -0.85 0.92 11.86
CA ARG A 103 -0.34 -0.25 12.55
C ARG A 103 1.08 -0.54 12.11
N ALA A 104 1.85 -1.13 13.02
CA ALA A 104 3.12 -1.74 12.66
C ALA A 104 2.90 -2.75 11.52
N PRO A 105 3.78 -2.78 10.50
CA PRO A 105 3.64 -3.71 9.40
C PRO A 105 3.68 -5.16 9.91
N GLU A 106 2.83 -6.00 9.35
CA GLU A 106 2.69 -7.40 9.74
C GLU A 106 3.31 -8.30 8.66
N VAL A 107 3.97 -9.38 9.08
CA VAL A 107 4.58 -10.33 8.17
C VAL A 107 4.19 -11.77 8.51
N LEU A 108 3.85 -12.53 7.48
CA LEU A 108 3.61 -13.96 7.56
C LEU A 108 4.74 -14.68 6.84
N VAL A 109 5.45 -15.54 7.56
CA VAL A 109 6.50 -16.40 6.99
C VAL A 109 5.98 -17.83 6.97
N GLU A 110 5.88 -18.39 5.78
CA GLU A 110 5.38 -19.73 5.55
C GLU A 110 6.52 -20.62 5.06
N ARG A 111 6.67 -21.79 5.65
CA ARG A 111 7.60 -22.81 5.17
C ARG A 111 6.97 -23.54 3.98
N LEU A 112 7.61 -23.44 2.82
CA LEU A 112 7.27 -24.16 1.60
C LEU A 112 7.98 -25.51 1.59
N ARG A 113 7.21 -26.57 1.38
CA ARG A 113 7.74 -27.93 1.12
C ARG A 113 7.77 -28.19 -0.38
N PRO A 114 8.70 -29.01 -0.89
CA PRO A 114 8.68 -29.47 -2.27
C PRO A 114 7.39 -30.24 -2.58
N ILE A 115 6.88 -30.10 -3.80
CA ILE A 115 5.76 -30.92 -4.27
C ILE A 115 6.27 -32.36 -4.38
N GLY A 116 5.76 -33.26 -3.53
CA GLY A 116 6.11 -34.69 -3.53
C GLY A 116 7.06 -35.15 -2.44
N SER A 117 7.55 -34.25 -1.57
CA SER A 117 8.32 -34.63 -0.38
C SER A 117 7.67 -34.10 0.90
N ASN A 118 7.53 -34.99 1.89
CA ASN A 118 7.09 -34.62 3.23
C ASN A 118 8.23 -34.16 4.14
N ASP A 119 9.48 -34.30 3.68
CA ASP A 119 10.65 -34.00 4.48
C ASP A 119 11.53 -32.94 3.81
N CYS A 120 12.03 -32.02 4.65
CA CYS A 120 12.90 -30.91 4.29
C CYS A 120 14.37 -31.22 4.62
N SER A 121 14.69 -32.49 4.87
CA SER A 121 15.99 -32.96 5.35
C SER A 121 17.16 -32.65 4.42
N ASP A 122 16.92 -32.54 3.11
CA ASP A 122 17.96 -32.24 2.10
C ASP A 122 18.20 -30.74 1.84
N GLY A 123 17.52 -29.84 2.57
CA GLY A 123 17.78 -28.39 2.47
C GLY A 123 17.16 -27.69 1.26
N ASP A 124 16.33 -28.36 0.46
CA ASP A 124 15.62 -27.80 -0.71
C ASP A 124 14.29 -27.12 -0.37
N CYS A 125 14.05 -26.81 0.90
CA CYS A 125 12.85 -26.10 1.32
C CYS A 125 12.98 -24.59 1.09
N GLY A 126 11.85 -23.90 1.04
CA GLY A 126 11.84 -22.47 0.83
C GLY A 126 10.90 -21.77 1.79
N TYR A 127 10.88 -20.45 1.73
CA TYR A 127 9.97 -19.62 2.50
C TYR A 127 9.14 -18.75 1.57
N ARG A 128 7.84 -18.65 1.84
CA ARG A 128 6.97 -17.61 1.30
C ARG A 128 6.77 -16.58 2.39
N LEU A 129 7.22 -15.37 2.13
CA LEU A 129 7.10 -14.25 3.05
C LEU A 129 6.06 -13.33 2.47
N THR A 130 5.03 -13.00 3.23
CA THR A 130 3.98 -12.07 2.82
C THR A 130 3.86 -10.98 3.86
N ALA A 131 4.15 -9.74 3.50
CA ALA A 131 4.04 -8.59 4.37
C ALA A 131 2.85 -7.72 4.00
N LEU A 132 2.21 -7.14 5.01
CA LEU A 132 1.14 -6.17 4.92
C LEU A 132 1.58 -4.91 5.65
N ALA A 133 1.45 -3.77 4.98
CA ALA A 133 1.49 -2.45 5.62
C ALA A 133 0.21 -1.70 5.25
N ASP A 134 -0.42 -1.05 6.23
CA ASP A 134 -1.56 -0.18 6.00
C ASP A 134 -1.30 1.25 6.50
N ASN A 135 -2.01 2.19 5.88
CA ASN A 135 -2.02 3.59 6.27
C ASN A 135 -3.47 4.00 6.54
N ARG A 136 -3.61 5.02 7.38
CA ARG A 136 -4.83 5.50 8.02
C ARG A 136 -5.94 5.95 7.08
N ASP A 137 -5.56 6.48 5.93
CA ASP A 137 -6.49 7.02 4.95
C ASP A 137 -6.61 6.09 3.73
N ASP A 138 -7.71 5.33 3.72
CA ASP A 138 -8.46 4.78 2.59
C ASP A 138 -7.66 4.32 1.34
N GLY A 139 -6.89 3.22 1.48
CA GLY A 139 -6.52 2.38 0.33
C GLY A 139 -5.04 2.40 -0.07
N ALA A 140 -4.15 2.94 0.77
CA ALA A 140 -2.70 2.77 0.63
C ALA A 140 -2.19 1.49 1.33
N ASP A 141 -2.99 0.42 1.34
CA ASP A 141 -2.57 -0.88 1.85
C ASP A 141 -1.75 -1.63 0.80
N VAL A 142 -0.56 -2.08 1.22
CA VAL A 142 0.38 -2.78 0.35
C VAL A 142 0.60 -4.17 0.89
N VAL A 143 0.29 -5.17 0.06
CA VAL A 143 0.68 -6.56 0.30
C VAL A 143 1.83 -6.92 -0.62
N LEU A 144 3.01 -7.13 -0.03
CA LEU A 144 4.19 -7.62 -0.75
C LEU A 144 4.39 -9.09 -0.45
N GLN A 145 4.69 -9.87 -1.48
CA GLN A 145 5.08 -11.26 -1.31
C GLN A 145 6.46 -11.51 -1.89
N ALA A 146 7.29 -12.19 -1.12
CA ALA A 146 8.59 -12.68 -1.51
C ALA A 146 8.68 -14.20 -1.38
N ARG A 147 9.48 -14.83 -2.24
CA ARG A 147 9.88 -16.23 -2.10
C ARG A 147 11.38 -16.31 -1.91
N ILE A 148 11.80 -17.05 -0.89
CA ILE A 148 13.20 -17.43 -0.65
C ILE A 148 13.28 -18.92 -0.91
N ILE A 149 14.30 -19.35 -1.66
CA ILE A 149 14.61 -20.75 -1.89
C ILE A 149 15.96 -20.99 -1.20
N ASP A 150 16.03 -21.98 -0.32
CA ASP A 150 17.29 -22.30 0.34
C ASP A 150 18.36 -22.66 -0.71
N GLY A 151 19.58 -22.16 -0.53
CA GLY A 151 20.67 -22.32 -1.51
C GLY A 151 20.63 -21.36 -2.73
N SER A 152 19.64 -20.46 -2.84
CA SER A 152 19.54 -19.49 -3.92
C SER A 152 19.46 -18.04 -3.43
N ALA A 153 20.24 -17.14 -4.04
CA ALA A 153 20.16 -15.70 -3.78
C ALA A 153 18.94 -15.03 -4.45
N VAL A 154 18.14 -15.78 -5.22
CA VAL A 154 17.02 -15.23 -5.99
C VAL A 154 15.86 -14.90 -5.05
N ARG A 155 15.55 -13.60 -4.94
CA ARG A 155 14.39 -13.07 -4.23
C ARG A 155 13.39 -12.54 -5.25
N ILE A 156 12.26 -13.23 -5.42
CA ILE A 156 11.19 -12.76 -6.32
C ILE A 156 10.23 -11.92 -5.49
N TRP A 157 10.08 -10.64 -5.83
CA TRP A 157 9.15 -9.72 -5.20
C TRP A 157 7.92 -9.54 -6.07
N ARG A 158 6.73 -9.60 -5.47
CA ARG A 158 5.49 -9.20 -6.12
C ARG A 158 4.62 -8.36 -5.21
N VAL A 159 4.16 -7.23 -5.74
CA VAL A 159 3.06 -6.48 -5.14
C VAL A 159 1.77 -7.18 -5.55
N LEU A 160 0.96 -7.59 -4.58
CA LEU A 160 -0.37 -8.14 -4.88
C LEU A 160 -1.32 -6.97 -5.17
N ARG A 161 -2.10 -7.13 -6.23
CA ARG A 161 -3.12 -6.15 -6.63
C ARG A 161 -4.43 -6.40 -5.91
#